data_AF-J4G6A1-F1
#
_entry.id   AF-J4G6A1-F1
#
_cell.length_a   1.000
_cell.length_b   1.000
_cell.length_c   1.000
_cell.angle_alpha   90.00
_cell.angle_beta   90.00
_cell.angle_gamma   90.00
#
_symmetry.space_group_name_H-M   'P 1'
#
loop_
_entity.id
_entity.type
_entity.pdbx_description
1 polymer ?
#
loop_
_entity_poly.entity_id
_entity_poly.type
_entity_poly.pdbx_seq_one_letter_code
_entity_poly.pdbx_strand_id
1 'polypeptide(L)'
;MADEEDDYLSDKFLLESAPLSAPRTYAERRKEAQRAAALRNEQNRKKSKRQLEVESREEGLSKSLFERARDDEAASGQQSKALAMMMKMGFKPGESLGQKYDDTPSASGSTPKETDISELAPVSRPSPKIQHITEPLPLSEWAGRKGIGSGKRPPSPSASERLAKMAKMAEATDHATFRDRTRQEYEERRAQGRLAPAQRTCANLDEKAGRKFNVLWLNPDNVDSFPEGLIDALDDPSLIAALLRQRAGDGIEGQMRSRMRADALHPLKTSLNDDDLPATDTEKPDLSSLAYSEEEIEEAAQFLQLKASHDKLQLLLDYLRQTYAYCFWCGTEYDDQEDMSQNCPGPDEDAHD
;
A
#
# COMPACT_ATOMS: atom_id res chain seq x y z
N MET A 1 -58.48 4.32 -57.82
CA MET A 1 -58.68 5.40 -56.85
C MET A 1 -59.67 4.90 -55.81
N ALA A 2 -59.19 4.12 -54.86
CA ALA A 2 -59.91 3.86 -53.62
C ALA A 2 -58.97 4.42 -52.56
N ASP A 3 -59.30 5.60 -52.05
CA ASP A 3 -58.58 6.18 -50.92
C ASP A 3 -58.67 5.18 -49.77
N GLU A 4 -57.51 4.68 -49.34
CA GLU A 4 -57.35 3.99 -48.06
C GLU A 4 -57.53 5.04 -46.96
N GLU A 5 -58.80 5.39 -46.71
CA GLU A 5 -59.17 6.17 -45.53
C GLU A 5 -58.83 5.31 -44.31
N ASP A 6 -57.74 5.66 -43.61
CA ASP A 6 -57.27 5.00 -42.39
C ASP A 6 -58.47 4.77 -41.45
N ASP A 7 -58.89 3.50 -41.33
CA ASP A 7 -60.08 3.07 -40.58
C ASP A 7 -60.03 3.66 -39.17
N TYR A 8 -61.12 4.30 -38.73
CA TYR A 8 -61.17 5.09 -37.48
C TYR A 8 -60.87 4.26 -36.21
N LEU A 9 -60.87 2.93 -36.34
CA LEU A 9 -60.52 1.96 -35.30
C LEU A 9 -59.19 1.24 -35.54
N SER A 10 -58.37 1.70 -36.49
CA SER A 10 -57.06 1.12 -36.77
C SER A 10 -56.05 1.42 -35.64
N ASP A 11 -55.21 0.43 -35.34
CA ASP A 11 -54.21 0.45 -34.24
C ASP A 11 -53.23 1.63 -34.30
N LYS A 12 -53.10 2.28 -35.46
CA LYS A 12 -52.29 3.47 -35.68
C LYS A 12 -52.75 4.65 -34.82
N PHE A 13 -54.06 4.85 -34.67
CA PHE A 13 -54.63 5.91 -33.82
C PHE A 13 -54.74 5.50 -32.34
N LEU A 14 -54.77 4.20 -32.05
CA LEU A 14 -54.83 3.65 -30.69
C LEU A 14 -53.45 3.68 -30.01
N LEU A 15 -52.38 3.48 -30.77
CA LEU A 15 -50.99 3.65 -30.30
C LEU A 15 -50.61 5.11 -30.07
N GLU A 16 -51.16 6.04 -30.86
CA GLU A 16 -50.94 7.48 -30.68
C GLU A 16 -51.64 8.03 -29.42
N SER A 17 -52.68 7.34 -28.93
CA SER A 17 -53.36 7.62 -27.66
C SER A 17 -52.89 6.76 -26.48
N ALA A 18 -51.86 5.92 -26.67
CA ALA A 18 -51.23 5.23 -25.56
C ALA A 18 -50.70 6.30 -24.57
N PRO A 19 -51.10 6.26 -23.28
CA PRO A 19 -50.71 7.31 -22.36
C PRO A 19 -49.18 7.31 -22.25
N LEU A 20 -48.55 8.37 -22.77
CA LEU A 20 -47.18 8.74 -22.41
C LEU A 20 -47.08 8.60 -20.90
N SER A 21 -46.19 7.71 -20.44
CA SER A 21 -46.16 7.22 -19.05
C SER A 21 -46.44 8.37 -18.09
N ALA A 22 -47.53 8.25 -17.31
CA ALA A 22 -47.95 9.32 -16.43
C ALA A 22 -46.75 9.83 -15.62
N PRO A 23 -46.56 11.16 -15.48
CA PRO A 23 -45.42 11.70 -14.76
C PRO A 23 -45.44 11.12 -13.34
N ARG A 24 -44.34 10.44 -12.97
CA ARG A 24 -44.22 9.78 -11.67
C ARG A 24 -44.66 10.71 -10.56
N THR A 25 -45.57 10.22 -9.73
CA THR A 25 -46.06 10.98 -8.58
C THR A 25 -44.88 11.30 -7.65
N TYR A 26 -45.00 12.39 -6.89
CA TYR A 26 -43.96 12.79 -5.93
C TYR A 26 -43.60 11.66 -4.95
N ALA A 27 -44.61 10.89 -4.50
CA ALA A 27 -44.42 9.75 -3.62
C ALA A 27 -43.61 8.62 -4.29
N GLU A 28 -43.87 8.32 -5.56
CA GLU A 28 -43.12 7.30 -6.32
C GLU A 28 -41.67 7.74 -6.56
N ARG A 29 -41.46 9.00 -6.93
CA ARG A 29 -40.11 9.56 -7.14
C ARG A 29 -39.29 9.51 -5.85
N ARG A 30 -39.91 9.80 -4.70
CA ARG A 30 -39.27 9.70 -3.38
C ARG A 30 -38.93 8.25 -3.02
N LYS A 31 -39.82 7.30 -3.28
CA LYS A 31 -39.60 5.87 -3.01
C LYS A 31 -38.48 5.30 -3.87
N GLU A 32 -38.40 5.71 -5.12
CA GLU A 32 -37.33 5.31 -6.03
C GLU A 32 -35.98 5.90 -5.62
N ALA A 33 -35.93 7.19 -5.24
CA ALA A 33 -34.72 7.82 -4.71
C ALA A 33 -34.21 7.09 -3.44
N GLN A 34 -35.12 6.68 -2.55
CA GLN A 34 -34.75 5.88 -1.37
C GLN A 34 -34.19 4.50 -1.73
N ARG A 35 -34.77 3.81 -2.71
CA ARG A 35 -34.24 2.53 -3.21
C ARG A 35 -32.87 2.69 -3.86
N ALA A 36 -32.69 3.72 -4.69
CA ALA A 36 -31.41 4.01 -5.33
C ALA A 36 -30.33 4.36 -4.30
N ALA A 37 -30.68 5.13 -3.27
CA ALA A 37 -29.78 5.43 -2.16
C ALA A 37 -29.42 4.18 -1.34
N ALA A 38 -30.38 3.28 -1.09
CA ALA A 38 -30.14 2.01 -0.42
C ALA A 38 -29.19 1.11 -1.21
N LEU A 39 -29.42 0.95 -2.52
CA LEU A 39 -28.53 0.19 -3.41
C LEU A 39 -27.13 0.79 -3.46
N ARG A 40 -27.01 2.12 -3.54
CA ARG A 40 -25.71 2.80 -3.51
C ARG A 40 -25.00 2.61 -2.17
N ASN A 41 -25.73 2.64 -1.06
CA ASN A 41 -25.17 2.36 0.27
C ASN A 41 -24.70 0.90 0.40
N GLU A 42 -25.44 -0.05 -0.16
CA GLU A 42 -25.05 -1.46 -0.21
C GLU A 42 -23.80 -1.67 -1.07
N GLN A 43 -23.71 -1.02 -2.23
CA GLN A 43 -22.53 -1.07 -3.11
C GLN A 43 -21.30 -0.40 -2.48
N ASN A 44 -21.49 0.70 -1.76
CA ASN A 44 -20.42 1.40 -1.05
C ASN A 44 -19.99 0.69 0.24
N ARG A 45 -20.74 -0.33 0.70
CA ARG A 45 -20.39 -1.10 1.89
C ARG A 45 -19.16 -1.93 1.59
N LYS A 46 -18.03 -1.61 2.23
CA LYS A 46 -16.79 -2.38 2.10
C LYS A 46 -17.05 -3.84 2.49
N LYS A 47 -16.83 -4.76 1.55
CA LYS A 47 -16.88 -6.21 1.79
C LYS A 47 -15.82 -6.60 2.81
N SER A 48 -16.08 -7.63 3.62
CA SER A 48 -15.09 -8.13 4.58
C SER A 48 -13.87 -8.73 3.87
N LYS A 49 -12.69 -8.71 4.51
CA LYS A 49 -11.45 -9.27 3.95
C LYS A 49 -11.63 -10.73 3.50
N ARG A 50 -12.35 -11.54 4.28
CA ARG A 50 -12.66 -12.94 3.97
C ARG A 50 -13.51 -13.09 2.70
N GLN A 51 -14.49 -12.21 2.48
CA GLN A 51 -15.32 -12.24 1.29
C GLN A 51 -14.54 -11.87 0.04
N LEU A 52 -13.68 -10.86 0.12
CA LEU A 52 -12.80 -10.48 -0.99
C LEU A 52 -11.82 -11.59 -1.37
N GLU A 53 -11.26 -12.30 -0.39
CA GLU A 53 -10.37 -13.44 -0.63
C GLU A 53 -11.10 -14.61 -1.32
N VAL A 54 -12.32 -14.93 -0.87
CA VAL A 54 -13.14 -15.97 -1.52
C VAL A 54 -13.54 -15.57 -2.93
N GLU A 55 -13.98 -14.34 -3.14
CA GLU A 55 -14.36 -13.82 -4.46
C GLU A 55 -13.16 -13.83 -5.43
N SER A 56 -11.99 -13.35 -5.00
CA SER A 56 -10.77 -13.43 -5.82
C SER A 56 -10.32 -14.88 -6.10
N ARG A 57 -10.54 -15.80 -5.16
CA ARG A 57 -10.28 -17.23 -5.38
C ARG A 57 -11.26 -17.83 -6.40
N GLU A 58 -12.54 -17.52 -6.29
CA GLU A 58 -13.59 -17.97 -7.23
C GLU A 58 -13.40 -17.35 -8.62
N GLU A 59 -13.00 -16.09 -8.71
CA GLU A 59 -12.59 -15.45 -9.96
C GLU A 59 -11.36 -16.13 -10.56
N GLY A 60 -10.37 -16.47 -9.73
CA GLY A 60 -9.17 -17.18 -10.18
C GLY A 60 -9.45 -18.61 -10.63
N LEU A 61 -10.45 -19.28 -10.05
CA LEU A 61 -10.91 -20.62 -10.44
C LEU A 61 -11.82 -20.59 -11.67
N SER A 62 -12.64 -19.56 -11.81
CA SER A 62 -13.60 -19.41 -12.91
C SER A 62 -12.94 -18.88 -14.19
N LYS A 63 -11.92 -18.02 -14.08
CA LYS A 63 -11.12 -17.57 -15.23
C LYS A 63 -10.25 -18.73 -15.71
N SER A 64 -10.47 -19.15 -16.96
CA SER A 64 -9.61 -20.16 -17.56
C SER A 64 -8.17 -19.64 -17.69
N LEU A 65 -7.18 -20.54 -17.57
CA LEU A 65 -5.76 -20.19 -17.73
C LEU A 65 -5.46 -19.56 -19.12
N PHE A 66 -6.33 -19.85 -20.10
CA PHE A 66 -6.28 -19.29 -21.45
C PHE A 66 -6.83 -17.86 -21.53
N GLU A 67 -7.96 -17.56 -20.90
CA GLU A 67 -8.50 -16.19 -20.86
C GLU A 67 -7.52 -15.26 -20.15
N ARG A 68 -6.99 -15.68 -19.00
CA ARG A 68 -5.97 -14.92 -18.29
C ARG A 68 -4.72 -14.67 -19.15
N ALA A 69 -4.24 -15.70 -19.87
CA ALA A 69 -3.09 -15.54 -20.74
C ALA A 69 -3.38 -14.60 -21.93
N ARG A 70 -4.61 -14.58 -22.46
CA ARG A 70 -5.02 -13.65 -23.52
C ARG A 70 -5.15 -12.22 -23.00
N ASP A 71 -5.69 -12.03 -21.81
CA ASP A 71 -5.77 -10.72 -21.16
C ASP A 71 -4.35 -10.16 -20.87
N ASP A 72 -3.46 -11.02 -20.38
CA ASP A 72 -2.05 -10.67 -20.13
C ASP A 72 -1.29 -10.39 -21.45
N GLU A 73 -1.56 -11.13 -22.52
CA GLU A 73 -0.98 -10.88 -23.85
C GLU A 73 -1.52 -9.58 -24.47
N ALA A 74 -2.80 -9.26 -24.27
CA ALA A 74 -3.39 -8.00 -24.71
C ALA A 74 -2.86 -6.79 -23.92
N ALA A 75 -2.55 -6.97 -22.63
CA ALA A 75 -2.04 -5.91 -21.77
C ALA A 75 -0.51 -5.71 -21.89
N SER A 76 0.25 -6.80 -22.00
CA SER A 76 1.73 -6.78 -21.97
C SER A 76 2.37 -7.05 -23.33
N GLY A 77 1.61 -7.44 -24.35
CA GLY A 77 2.12 -7.77 -25.69
C GLY A 77 3.03 -9.00 -25.74
N GLN A 78 3.16 -9.74 -24.64
CA GLN A 78 4.03 -10.92 -24.52
C GLN A 78 3.23 -12.15 -24.12
N GLN A 79 3.47 -13.24 -24.82
CA GLN A 79 2.84 -14.52 -24.54
C GLN A 79 3.35 -15.07 -23.20
N SER A 80 2.45 -15.58 -22.36
CA SER A 80 2.88 -16.16 -21.09
C SER A 80 3.81 -17.37 -21.35
N LYS A 81 5.04 -17.30 -20.83
CA LYS A 81 6.09 -18.31 -21.03
C LYS A 81 5.64 -19.73 -20.62
N ALA A 82 4.78 -19.82 -19.61
CA ALA A 82 4.19 -21.07 -19.14
C ALA A 82 3.25 -21.69 -20.17
N LEU A 83 2.37 -20.89 -20.81
CA LEU A 83 1.48 -21.36 -21.87
C LEU A 83 2.27 -21.82 -23.10
N ALA A 84 3.30 -21.06 -23.49
CA ALA A 84 4.19 -21.44 -24.58
C ALA A 84 4.93 -22.76 -24.28
N MET A 85 5.34 -22.98 -23.02
CA MET A 85 5.95 -24.24 -22.59
C MET A 85 4.93 -25.40 -22.60
N MET A 86 3.70 -25.19 -22.14
CA MET A 86 2.64 -26.22 -22.18
C MET A 86 2.30 -26.63 -23.61
N MET A 87 2.16 -25.66 -24.52
CA MET A 87 1.93 -25.94 -25.94
C MET A 87 3.07 -26.76 -26.55
N LYS A 88 4.32 -26.43 -26.19
CA LYS A 88 5.50 -27.17 -26.65
C LYS A 88 5.59 -28.59 -26.04
N MET A 89 5.01 -28.80 -24.87
CA MET A 89 4.87 -30.12 -24.24
C MET A 89 3.66 -30.91 -24.74
N GLY A 90 2.98 -30.43 -25.80
CA GLY A 90 1.88 -31.15 -26.45
C GLY A 90 0.49 -30.79 -25.92
N PHE A 91 0.35 -29.75 -25.11
CA PHE A 91 -0.94 -29.25 -24.66
C PHE A 91 -1.65 -28.51 -25.79
N LYS A 92 -2.78 -29.05 -26.25
CA LYS A 92 -3.68 -28.35 -27.18
C LYS A 92 -4.97 -28.00 -26.45
N PRO A 93 -5.51 -26.77 -26.60
CA PRO A 93 -6.79 -26.41 -25.98
C PRO A 93 -7.89 -27.40 -26.37
N GLY A 94 -8.48 -28.09 -25.39
CA GLY A 94 -9.51 -29.11 -25.60
C GLY A 94 -9.01 -30.56 -25.71
N GLU A 95 -7.70 -30.80 -25.61
CA GLU A 95 -7.09 -32.14 -25.67
C GLU A 95 -6.35 -32.44 -24.36
N SER A 96 -6.43 -33.68 -23.87
CA SER A 96 -5.69 -34.09 -22.68
C SER A 96 -4.19 -34.19 -22.96
N LEU A 97 -3.38 -33.82 -21.96
CA LEU A 97 -1.93 -33.90 -22.04
C LEU A 97 -1.50 -35.37 -21.92
N GLY A 98 -0.92 -35.94 -22.98
CA GLY A 98 -0.41 -37.32 -22.96
C GLY A 98 -0.52 -38.01 -24.33
N GLN A 99 0.14 -39.15 -24.49
CA GLN A 99 -0.05 -39.98 -25.69
C GLN A 99 -1.49 -40.49 -25.74
N LYS A 100 -2.13 -40.33 -26.90
CA LYS A 100 -3.37 -41.04 -27.23
C LYS A 100 -3.03 -42.50 -27.45
N TYR A 101 -3.55 -43.39 -26.62
CA TYR A 101 -3.68 -44.78 -26.99
C TYR A 101 -4.90 -44.88 -27.89
N ASP A 102 -4.68 -45.21 -29.17
CA ASP A 102 -5.76 -45.63 -30.04
C ASP A 102 -6.25 -46.99 -29.54
N ASP A 103 -7.36 -47.01 -28.80
CA ASP A 103 -8.12 -48.23 -28.54
C ASP A 103 -8.74 -48.70 -29.87
N THR A 104 -7.96 -49.48 -30.61
CA THR A 104 -8.48 -50.34 -31.68
C THR A 104 -8.89 -51.67 -31.04
N PRO A 105 -10.18 -52.07 -31.09
CA PRO A 105 -10.55 -53.39 -30.66
C PRO A 105 -10.31 -54.41 -31.78
N SER A 106 -9.95 -55.62 -31.36
CA SER A 106 -10.07 -56.90 -32.10
C SER A 106 -8.88 -57.31 -32.98
N ALA A 107 -8.08 -58.29 -32.55
CA ALA A 107 -8.42 -59.72 -32.56
C ALA A 107 -7.16 -60.62 -32.51
N SER A 108 -7.34 -61.80 -31.90
CA SER A 108 -6.42 -62.94 -31.75
C SER A 108 -5.31 -62.77 -30.70
N GLY A 109 -5.16 -63.61 -29.67
CA GLY A 109 -5.76 -64.91 -29.36
C GLY A 109 -4.67 -65.92 -29.06
N SER A 110 -4.26 -66.06 -27.79
CA SER A 110 -3.95 -67.33 -27.10
C SER A 110 -3.30 -67.09 -25.74
N THR A 111 -3.85 -67.78 -24.75
CA THR A 111 -3.44 -67.92 -23.34
C THR A 111 -2.40 -69.06 -23.19
N PRO A 112 -2.01 -69.51 -21.97
CA PRO A 112 -1.38 -68.80 -20.85
C PRO A 112 -0.13 -69.56 -20.30
N LYS A 113 0.64 -68.96 -19.38
CA LYS A 113 1.36 -69.74 -18.37
C LYS A 113 1.58 -68.95 -17.08
N GLU A 114 1.00 -69.46 -16.00
CA GLU A 114 1.16 -69.01 -14.62
C GLU A 114 2.53 -69.38 -14.06
N THR A 115 3.05 -68.55 -13.14
CA THR A 115 3.48 -68.96 -11.78
C THR A 115 3.68 -67.71 -10.90
N ASP A 116 3.03 -67.73 -9.72
CA ASP A 116 3.22 -66.88 -8.54
C ASP A 116 4.69 -66.71 -8.12
N ILE A 117 5.08 -65.61 -7.43
CA ILE A 117 5.30 -65.49 -5.95
C ILE A 117 5.42 -64.00 -5.52
N SER A 118 4.96 -63.76 -4.29
CA SER A 118 4.69 -62.61 -3.43
C SER A 118 5.80 -61.59 -3.04
N GLU A 119 5.31 -60.49 -2.41
CA GLU A 119 5.89 -59.68 -1.29
C GLU A 119 6.40 -58.22 -1.51
N LEU A 120 5.54 -57.27 -1.12
CA LEU A 120 5.71 -56.18 -0.12
C LEU A 120 7.06 -55.44 0.04
N ALA A 121 7.10 -54.14 -0.31
CA ALA A 121 7.86 -53.07 0.39
C ALA A 121 7.54 -51.65 -0.15
N PRO A 122 7.79 -50.56 0.62
CA PRO A 122 6.97 -49.34 0.61
C PRO A 122 7.46 -48.18 -0.28
N VAL A 123 6.51 -47.29 -0.59
CA VAL A 123 6.65 -46.07 -1.38
C VAL A 123 7.45 -44.99 -0.63
N SER A 124 8.61 -44.60 -1.16
CA SER A 124 9.30 -43.35 -0.79
C SER A 124 9.30 -42.38 -1.97
N ARG A 125 8.80 -41.17 -1.74
CA ARG A 125 8.77 -40.06 -2.72
C ARG A 125 10.20 -39.54 -2.94
N PRO A 126 10.65 -39.29 -4.19
CA PRO A 126 11.90 -38.59 -4.40
C PRO A 126 11.70 -37.07 -4.27
N SER A 127 12.42 -36.46 -3.32
CA SER A 127 12.68 -35.02 -3.27
C SER A 127 13.53 -34.58 -4.48
N PRO A 128 13.40 -33.34 -4.98
CA PRO A 128 14.16 -32.87 -6.14
C PRO A 128 15.64 -32.71 -5.75
N LYS A 129 16.51 -33.53 -6.33
CA LYS A 129 17.97 -33.40 -6.18
C LYS A 129 18.43 -32.21 -7.03
N ILE A 130 19.11 -31.27 -6.38
CA ILE A 130 19.92 -30.23 -7.04
C ILE A 130 20.96 -30.97 -7.90
N GLN A 131 20.90 -30.82 -9.22
CA GLN A 131 21.89 -31.41 -10.12
C GLN A 131 23.20 -30.64 -9.95
N HIS A 132 24.22 -31.29 -9.41
CA HIS A 132 25.58 -30.77 -9.43
C HIS A 132 26.04 -30.65 -10.88
N ILE A 133 26.68 -29.53 -11.23
CA ILE A 133 27.25 -29.26 -12.56
C ILE A 133 28.08 -30.47 -12.99
N THR A 134 27.63 -31.14 -14.04
CA THR A 134 28.18 -32.40 -14.56
C THR A 134 29.37 -32.21 -15.50
N GLU A 135 29.74 -30.96 -15.80
CA GLU A 135 30.88 -30.63 -16.64
C GLU A 135 32.02 -30.06 -15.77
N PRO A 136 33.21 -30.67 -15.80
CA PRO A 136 34.35 -30.18 -15.03
C PRO A 136 34.74 -28.77 -15.50
N LEU A 137 35.13 -27.92 -14.55
CA LEU A 137 35.67 -26.58 -14.84
C LEU A 137 36.81 -26.69 -15.86
N PRO A 138 36.78 -25.92 -16.96
CA PRO A 138 37.83 -25.97 -17.96
C PRO A 138 39.16 -25.53 -17.34
N LEU A 139 40.12 -26.45 -17.28
CA LEU A 139 41.47 -26.16 -16.81
C LEU A 139 42.21 -25.39 -17.90
N SER A 140 42.49 -24.11 -17.65
CA SER A 140 43.40 -23.33 -18.50
C SER A 140 44.84 -23.66 -18.11
N GLU A 141 45.47 -24.59 -18.81
CA GLU A 141 46.87 -24.91 -18.61
C GLU A 141 47.75 -23.73 -19.03
N TRP A 142 48.55 -23.20 -18.10
CA TRP A 142 49.52 -22.16 -18.42
C TRP A 142 50.59 -22.74 -19.35
N ALA A 143 50.54 -22.36 -20.63
CA ALA A 143 51.58 -22.70 -21.59
C ALA A 143 52.89 -21.94 -21.25
N GLY A 144 53.73 -22.57 -20.43
CA GLY A 144 55.15 -22.22 -20.25
C GLY A 144 55.51 -21.45 -18.98
N ARG A 145 56.82 -21.16 -18.87
CA ARG A 145 57.51 -20.48 -17.75
C ARG A 145 57.21 -18.97 -17.71
N LYS A 146 55.94 -18.58 -17.79
CA LYS A 146 55.51 -17.17 -17.72
C LYS A 146 55.07 -16.89 -16.28
N GLY A 147 55.88 -16.12 -15.56
CA GLY A 147 55.63 -15.83 -14.14
C GLY A 147 54.28 -15.16 -13.90
N ILE A 148 53.72 -15.39 -12.71
CA ILE A 148 52.58 -14.65 -12.16
C ILE A 148 52.97 -13.16 -12.12
N GLY A 149 52.65 -12.42 -13.17
CA GLY A 149 53.06 -11.02 -13.31
C GLY A 149 53.37 -10.54 -14.72
N SER A 150 53.47 -11.42 -15.73
CA SER A 150 53.73 -11.01 -17.12
C SER A 150 52.47 -10.65 -17.93
N GLY A 151 51.28 -10.72 -17.32
CA GLY A 151 50.05 -10.22 -17.90
C GLY A 151 49.95 -8.72 -17.67
N LYS A 152 49.53 -7.95 -18.70
CA LYS A 152 49.20 -6.53 -18.53
C LYS A 152 48.14 -6.44 -17.44
N ARG A 153 48.43 -5.75 -16.33
CA ARG A 153 47.44 -5.47 -15.29
C ARG A 153 46.22 -4.84 -15.97
N PRO A 154 44.98 -5.25 -15.64
CA PRO A 154 43.80 -4.56 -16.15
C PRO A 154 43.95 -3.08 -15.80
N PRO A 155 43.61 -2.15 -16.73
CA PRO A 155 43.65 -0.72 -16.44
C PRO A 155 42.84 -0.46 -15.16
N SER A 156 43.39 0.38 -14.27
CA SER A 156 42.68 0.76 -13.05
C SER A 156 41.30 1.30 -13.41
N PRO A 157 40.24 0.91 -12.69
CA PRO A 157 38.88 1.29 -13.04
C PRO A 157 38.77 2.81 -13.19
N SER A 158 38.23 3.23 -14.32
CA SER A 158 38.09 4.65 -14.66
C SER A 158 37.15 5.34 -13.65
N ALA A 159 37.16 6.67 -13.59
CA ALA A 159 36.28 7.41 -12.69
C ALA A 159 34.79 7.04 -12.92
N SER A 160 34.36 6.84 -14.17
CA SER A 160 33.00 6.42 -14.49
C SER A 160 32.69 4.98 -14.07
N GLU A 161 33.65 4.07 -14.16
CA GLU A 161 33.47 2.68 -13.73
C GLU A 161 33.40 2.56 -12.20
N ARG A 162 34.17 3.39 -11.48
CA ARG A 162 34.05 3.52 -10.03
C ARG A 162 32.69 4.07 -9.61
N LEU A 163 32.20 5.10 -10.31
CA LEU A 163 30.85 5.66 -10.07
C LEU A 163 29.75 4.64 -10.39
N ALA A 164 29.85 3.92 -11.50
CA ALA A 164 28.88 2.88 -11.86
C ALA A 164 28.90 1.69 -10.88
N LYS A 165 30.08 1.33 -10.35
CA LYS A 165 30.20 0.30 -9.31
C LYS A 165 29.63 0.77 -7.98
N MET A 166 29.83 2.03 -7.61
CA MET A 166 29.21 2.65 -6.43
C MET A 166 27.69 2.70 -6.56
N ALA A 167 27.17 3.11 -7.73
CA ALA A 167 25.73 3.13 -8.00
C ALA A 167 25.11 1.71 -7.95
N LYS A 168 25.76 0.72 -8.57
CA LYS A 168 25.31 -0.68 -8.48
C LYS A 168 25.39 -1.26 -7.08
N MET A 169 26.37 -0.85 -6.27
CA MET A 169 26.45 -1.27 -4.86
C MET A 169 25.31 -0.65 -4.04
N ALA A 170 24.93 0.60 -4.31
CA ALA A 170 23.78 1.25 -3.67
C ALA A 170 22.44 0.62 -4.09
N GLU A 171 22.25 0.30 -5.37
CA GLU A 171 21.05 -0.41 -5.85
C GLU A 171 20.97 -1.84 -5.29
N ALA A 172 22.10 -2.52 -5.14
CA ALA A 172 22.15 -3.85 -4.53
C ALA A 172 21.80 -3.84 -3.04
N THR A 173 22.09 -2.75 -2.32
CA THR A 173 21.62 -2.55 -0.94
C THR A 173 20.13 -2.21 -0.88
N ASP A 174 19.58 -1.57 -1.91
CA ASP A 174 18.16 -1.16 -1.99
C ASP A 174 17.22 -2.30 -2.41
N HIS A 175 17.75 -3.42 -2.91
CA HIS A 175 17.01 -4.67 -2.99
C HIS A 175 16.85 -5.30 -1.60
N ALA A 176 16.32 -4.53 -0.64
CA ALA A 176 15.65 -5.08 0.53
C ALA A 176 14.72 -6.19 0.01
N THR A 177 14.85 -7.39 0.56
CA THR A 177 14.03 -8.49 0.07
C THR A 177 12.59 -8.04 0.20
N PHE A 178 11.71 -8.35 -0.76
CA PHE A 178 10.30 -7.94 -0.69
C PHE A 178 9.65 -8.20 0.69
N ARG A 179 10.16 -9.23 1.39
CA ARG A 179 9.80 -9.58 2.78
C ARG A 179 10.20 -8.51 3.80
N ASP A 180 11.38 -7.93 3.70
CA ASP A 180 11.86 -6.89 4.61
C ASP A 180 11.07 -5.60 4.45
N ARG A 181 10.80 -5.19 3.20
CA ARG A 181 9.95 -4.02 2.93
C ARG A 181 8.53 -4.21 3.47
N THR A 182 7.92 -5.37 3.21
CA THR A 182 6.56 -5.66 3.71
C THR A 182 6.52 -5.75 5.23
N ARG A 183 7.59 -6.25 5.85
CA ARG A 183 7.77 -6.25 7.31
C ARG A 183 7.85 -4.82 7.86
N GLN A 184 8.71 -3.98 7.29
CA GLN A 184 8.85 -2.57 7.70
C GLN A 184 7.54 -1.79 7.54
N GLU A 185 6.87 -1.90 6.39
CA GLU A 185 5.57 -1.25 6.17
C GLU A 185 4.47 -1.75 7.13
N TYR A 186 4.58 -3.00 7.61
CA TYR A 186 3.69 -3.53 8.63
C TYR A 186 4.02 -2.96 10.02
N GLU A 187 5.29 -2.95 10.40
CA GLU A 187 5.80 -2.38 11.65
C GLU A 187 5.47 -0.88 11.76
N GLU A 188 5.68 -0.10 10.69
CA GLU A 188 5.32 1.31 10.63
C GLU A 188 3.82 1.54 10.82
N ARG A 189 2.98 0.73 10.16
CA ARG A 189 1.51 0.83 10.31
C ARG A 189 1.05 0.44 11.70
N ARG A 190 1.68 -0.57 12.31
CA ARG A 190 1.42 -0.99 13.69
C ARG A 190 1.83 0.13 14.66
N ALA A 191 3.00 0.74 14.46
CA ALA A 191 3.49 1.86 15.24
C ALA A 191 2.59 3.10 15.13
N GLN A 192 2.15 3.47 13.92
CA GLN A 192 1.21 4.58 13.69
C GLN A 192 -0.08 4.41 14.49
N GLY A 193 -0.65 3.19 14.52
CA GLY A 193 -1.86 2.91 15.27
C GLY A 193 -1.71 3.08 16.79
N ARG A 194 -0.49 3.00 17.31
CA ARG A 194 -0.17 3.02 18.75
C ARG A 194 0.39 4.36 19.22
N LEU A 195 1.00 5.11 18.31
CA LEU A 195 1.57 6.42 18.56
C LEU A 195 0.54 7.39 19.15
N ALA A 196 -0.66 7.49 18.57
CA ALA A 196 -1.69 8.38 19.09
C ALA A 196 -2.16 8.04 20.52
N PRO A 197 -2.48 6.78 20.87
CA PRO A 197 -2.72 6.40 22.27
C PRO A 197 -1.55 6.72 23.20
N ALA A 198 -0.31 6.42 22.80
CA ALA A 198 0.87 6.62 23.61
C ALA A 198 1.14 8.12 23.88
N GLN A 199 0.91 8.99 22.90
CA GLN A 199 1.00 10.44 23.08
C GLN A 199 -0.07 10.99 24.02
N ARG A 200 -1.30 10.45 23.98
CA ARG A 200 -2.33 10.84 24.95
C ARG A 200 -1.93 10.44 26.37
N THR A 201 -1.36 9.25 26.55
CA THR A 201 -0.85 8.85 27.87
C THR A 201 0.29 9.74 28.33
N CYS A 202 1.21 10.10 27.42
CA CYS A 202 2.31 11.03 27.67
C CYS A 202 1.79 12.40 28.11
N ALA A 203 0.88 13.00 27.33
CA ALA A 203 0.26 14.29 27.66
C ALA A 203 -0.42 14.25 29.03
N ASN A 204 -1.20 13.21 29.33
CA ASN A 204 -1.87 13.09 30.63
C ASN A 204 -0.90 12.97 31.81
N LEU A 205 0.22 12.26 31.66
CA LEU A 205 1.23 12.09 32.72
C LEU A 205 2.06 13.37 32.89
N ASP A 206 2.41 14.02 31.79
CA ASP A 206 3.10 15.29 31.78
C ASP A 206 2.24 16.41 32.41
N GLU A 207 0.94 16.46 32.12
CA GLU A 207 -0.02 17.39 32.74
C GLU A 207 -0.10 17.18 34.25
N LYS A 208 -0.15 15.91 34.71
CA LYS A 208 -0.11 15.58 36.15
C LYS A 208 1.19 16.04 36.81
N ALA A 209 2.30 15.98 36.07
CA ALA A 209 3.60 16.47 36.52
C ALA A 209 3.77 18.00 36.38
N GLY A 210 2.77 18.71 35.82
CA GLY A 210 2.80 20.15 35.63
C GLY A 210 3.64 20.64 34.45
N ARG A 211 4.01 19.76 33.51
CA ARG A 211 4.70 20.15 32.27
C ARG A 211 3.68 20.72 31.28
N LYS A 212 3.92 21.93 30.78
CA LYS A 212 2.98 22.66 29.91
C LYS A 212 3.09 22.25 28.44
N PHE A 213 4.29 21.88 28.01
CA PHE A 213 4.58 21.51 26.63
C PHE A 213 5.70 20.47 26.61
N ASN A 214 5.58 19.52 25.68
CA ASN A 214 6.60 18.54 25.36
C ASN A 214 6.57 18.28 23.86
N VAL A 215 7.75 18.28 23.24
CA VAL A 215 7.95 18.03 21.81
C VAL A 215 7.33 16.70 21.37
N LEU A 216 7.33 15.68 22.24
CA LEU A 216 6.85 14.34 21.93
C LEU A 216 5.32 14.26 21.70
N TRP A 217 4.57 15.30 22.08
CA TRP A 217 3.12 15.36 21.85
C TRP A 217 2.76 15.69 20.39
N LEU A 218 3.70 16.23 19.63
CA LEU A 218 3.46 16.75 18.29
C LEU A 218 3.09 15.62 17.32
N ASN A 219 2.01 15.83 16.58
CA ASN A 219 1.51 14.90 15.58
C ASN A 219 1.41 15.57 14.22
N PRO A 220 2.18 15.12 13.21
CA PRO A 220 2.06 15.68 11.87
C PRO A 220 0.66 15.43 11.27
N ASP A 221 -0.02 14.37 11.72
CA ASP A 221 -1.37 14.00 11.29
C ASP A 221 -2.47 14.68 12.11
N ASN A 222 -2.19 15.58 13.06
CA ASN A 222 -3.23 16.31 13.77
C ASN A 222 -2.79 17.76 13.96
N VAL A 223 -3.39 18.68 13.21
CA VAL A 223 -3.12 20.12 13.31
C VAL A 223 -3.34 20.65 14.73
N ASP A 224 -4.33 20.13 15.44
CA ASP A 224 -4.67 20.55 16.81
C ASP A 224 -3.61 20.15 17.86
N SER A 225 -2.64 19.30 17.50
CA SER A 225 -1.54 18.92 18.40
C SER A 225 -0.47 20.00 18.50
N PHE A 226 -0.42 20.94 17.55
CA PHE A 226 0.57 22.01 17.55
C PHE A 226 0.03 23.22 18.34
N PRO A 227 0.78 23.71 19.33
CA PRO A 227 0.39 24.92 20.03
C PRO A 227 0.54 26.16 19.13
N GLU A 228 -0.21 27.22 19.44
CA GLU A 228 -0.20 28.45 18.67
C GLU A 228 1.22 29.04 18.54
N GLY A 229 1.59 29.46 17.33
CA GLY A 229 2.89 30.05 17.02
C GLY A 229 4.04 29.08 16.73
N LEU A 230 3.95 27.80 17.13
CA LEU A 230 5.04 26.84 16.88
C LEU A 230 5.19 26.50 15.38
N ILE A 231 4.08 26.40 14.66
CA ILE A 231 4.09 26.12 13.21
C ILE A 231 4.77 27.25 12.44
N ASP A 232 4.50 28.50 12.84
CA ASP A 232 5.09 29.68 12.21
C ASP A 232 6.58 29.81 12.57
N ALA A 233 7.01 29.34 13.74
CA ALA A 233 8.41 29.34 14.18
C ALA A 233 9.26 28.25 13.52
N LEU A 234 8.67 27.10 13.17
CA LEU A 234 9.38 25.99 12.52
C LEU A 234 9.71 26.26 11.05
N ASP A 235 8.97 27.17 10.39
CA ASP A 235 9.17 27.60 8.99
C ASP A 235 9.31 26.44 7.96
N ASP A 236 8.83 25.24 8.29
CA ASP A 236 9.08 24.02 7.51
C ASP A 236 8.10 23.89 6.33
N PRO A 237 8.54 24.08 5.07
CA PRO A 237 7.62 24.15 3.93
C PRO A 237 6.91 22.82 3.65
N SER A 238 7.53 21.69 3.99
CA SER A 238 6.95 20.36 3.82
C SER A 238 5.84 20.07 4.84
N LEU A 239 6.04 20.50 6.09
CA LEU A 239 5.08 20.36 7.18
C LEU A 239 3.90 21.30 6.97
N ILE A 240 4.17 22.56 6.61
CA ILE A 240 3.13 23.53 6.24
C ILE A 240 2.29 23.00 5.08
N ALA A 241 2.90 22.41 4.04
CA ALA A 241 2.19 21.79 2.94
C ALA A 241 1.34 20.58 3.36
N ALA A 242 1.84 19.75 4.30
CA ALA A 242 1.08 18.62 4.84
C ALA A 242 -0.12 19.09 5.68
N LEU A 243 0.07 20.07 6.56
CA LEU A 243 -0.99 20.66 7.38
C LEU A 243 -2.05 21.36 6.53
N LEU A 244 -1.66 22.07 5.45
CA LEU A 244 -2.58 22.67 4.50
C LEU A 244 -3.44 21.62 3.78
N ARG A 245 -2.85 20.48 3.39
CA ARG A 245 -3.59 19.35 2.80
C ARG A 245 -4.58 18.77 3.79
N GLN A 246 -4.19 18.65 5.05
CA GLN A 246 -5.06 18.12 6.09
C GLN A 246 -6.22 19.06 6.43
N ARG A 247 -5.96 20.37 6.52
CA ARG A 247 -6.98 21.41 6.74
C ARG A 247 -7.95 21.53 5.56
N ALA A 248 -7.49 21.21 4.34
CA ALA A 248 -8.36 21.12 3.18
C ALA A 248 -9.35 19.94 3.26
N GLY A 249 -9.17 18.99 4.18
CA GLY A 249 -10.07 17.88 4.45
C GLY A 249 -9.94 16.76 3.42
N ASP A 250 -9.71 15.53 3.88
CA ASP A 250 -9.66 14.29 3.08
C ASP A 250 -10.99 13.87 2.42
N GLY A 251 -11.95 14.80 2.32
CA GLY A 251 -13.21 14.61 1.61
C GLY A 251 -13.12 15.10 0.16
N ILE A 252 -13.93 14.50 -0.73
CA ILE A 252 -14.13 14.96 -2.11
C ILE A 252 -14.52 16.46 -2.14
N GLU A 253 -15.30 16.89 -1.15
CA GLU A 253 -15.71 18.28 -0.98
C GLU A 253 -14.54 19.20 -0.62
N GLY A 254 -13.60 18.71 0.21
CA GLY A 254 -12.38 19.41 0.57
C GLY A 254 -11.46 19.63 -0.64
N GLN A 255 -11.24 18.57 -1.41
CA GLN A 255 -10.51 18.63 -2.68
C GLN A 255 -11.16 19.57 -3.69
N MET A 256 -12.49 19.56 -3.80
CA MET A 256 -13.25 20.43 -4.70
C MET A 256 -13.16 21.90 -4.27
N ARG A 257 -13.30 22.20 -2.98
CA ARG A 257 -13.11 23.56 -2.43
C ARG A 257 -11.69 24.07 -2.65
N SER A 258 -10.68 23.20 -2.52
CA SER A 258 -9.29 23.59 -2.75
C SER A 258 -9.01 23.88 -4.23
N ARG A 259 -9.55 23.08 -5.16
CA ARG A 259 -9.48 23.37 -6.61
C ARG A 259 -10.23 24.66 -6.96
N MET A 260 -11.44 24.84 -6.43
CA MET A 260 -12.22 26.07 -6.63
C MET A 260 -11.51 27.31 -6.09
N ARG A 261 -10.76 27.21 -4.97
CA ARG A 261 -9.93 28.32 -4.47
C ARG A 261 -8.71 28.60 -5.33
N ALA A 262 -8.05 27.57 -5.86
CA ALA A 262 -6.90 27.73 -6.74
C ALA A 262 -7.30 28.38 -8.08
N ASP A 263 -8.50 28.05 -8.59
CA ASP A 263 -9.07 28.64 -9.81
C ASP A 263 -9.83 29.96 -9.56
N ALA A 264 -10.02 30.36 -8.30
CA ALA A 264 -10.67 31.62 -7.96
C ALA A 264 -9.74 32.78 -8.33
N LEU A 265 -10.16 33.60 -9.28
CA LEU A 265 -9.47 34.84 -9.65
C LEU A 265 -9.46 35.79 -8.44
N HIS A 266 -8.27 36.07 -7.93
CA HIS A 266 -8.12 37.10 -6.90
C HIS A 266 -8.45 38.47 -7.50
N PRO A 267 -9.22 39.32 -6.79
CA PRO A 267 -9.44 40.69 -7.22
C PRO A 267 -8.07 41.38 -7.31
N LEU A 268 -7.72 41.82 -8.51
CA LEU A 268 -6.57 42.70 -8.72
C LEU A 268 -6.79 43.94 -7.86
N LYS A 269 -5.83 44.27 -6.99
CA LYS A 269 -5.83 45.56 -6.28
C LYS A 269 -5.91 46.66 -7.34
N THR A 270 -7.08 47.27 -7.49
CA THR A 270 -7.29 48.37 -8.42
C THR A 270 -6.55 49.58 -7.86
N SER A 271 -5.43 49.94 -8.50
CA SER A 271 -4.61 51.10 -8.14
C SER A 271 -5.26 52.41 -8.60
N LEU A 272 -6.51 52.64 -8.22
CA LEU A 272 -7.23 53.89 -8.49
C LEU A 272 -8.01 54.27 -7.24
N ASN A 273 -7.35 55.09 -6.42
CA ASN A 273 -7.88 56.11 -5.51
C ASN A 273 -9.27 55.83 -4.91
N ASP A 274 -9.26 55.30 -3.70
CA ASP A 274 -10.24 55.65 -2.67
C ASP A 274 -9.46 55.80 -1.34
N ASP A 275 -9.26 57.04 -0.91
CA ASP A 275 -8.52 57.51 0.25
C ASP A 275 -9.24 57.28 1.60
N ASP A 276 -10.15 56.31 1.73
CA ASP A 276 -10.96 56.13 2.95
C ASP A 276 -11.29 54.65 3.28
N LEU A 277 -10.27 53.79 3.26
CA LEU A 277 -10.30 52.51 3.98
C LEU A 277 -9.05 52.42 4.85
N PRO A 278 -9.15 52.09 6.15
CA PRO A 278 -7.96 51.94 6.97
C PRO A 278 -7.12 50.84 6.31
N ALA A 279 -5.92 51.22 5.89
CA ALA A 279 -4.85 50.29 5.65
C ALA A 279 -4.71 49.48 6.94
N THR A 280 -5.36 48.31 6.97
CA THR A 280 -4.85 47.23 7.78
C THR A 280 -3.61 46.80 7.04
N ASP A 281 -2.53 47.51 7.33
CA ASP A 281 -1.24 46.90 7.45
C ASP A 281 -1.48 45.66 8.31
N THR A 282 -1.75 44.52 7.68
CA THR A 282 -1.38 43.24 8.27
C THR A 282 0.14 43.25 8.26
N GLU A 283 0.72 44.11 9.10
CA GLU A 283 1.88 43.76 9.87
C GLU A 283 1.56 42.35 10.35
N LYS A 284 2.31 41.36 9.83
CA LYS A 284 2.37 40.07 10.50
C LYS A 284 2.58 40.43 11.96
N PRO A 285 1.64 40.12 12.87
CA PRO A 285 1.87 40.43 14.26
C PRO A 285 3.22 39.80 14.59
N ASP A 286 4.10 40.62 15.14
CA ASP A 286 5.41 40.20 15.62
C ASP A 286 5.17 39.23 16.80
N LEU A 287 4.73 38.02 16.47
CA LEU A 287 4.56 36.87 17.33
C LEU A 287 5.92 36.18 17.57
N SER A 288 7.03 36.89 17.31
CA SER A 288 8.38 36.40 17.52
C SER A 288 8.89 36.62 18.94
N SER A 289 8.06 37.09 19.89
CA SER A 289 8.43 37.12 21.30
C SER A 289 8.24 35.73 21.98
N LEU A 290 9.01 34.76 21.52
CA LEU A 290 9.62 33.65 22.27
C LEU A 290 8.72 32.98 23.34
N ALA A 291 7.68 32.27 22.92
CA ALA A 291 7.02 31.30 23.80
C ALA A 291 7.82 29.99 23.94
N TYR A 292 8.71 29.71 22.98
CA TYR A 292 9.54 28.50 22.91
C TYR A 292 11.01 28.88 22.81
N SER A 293 11.88 28.10 23.45
CA SER A 293 13.32 28.28 23.31
C SER A 293 13.78 27.85 21.91
N GLU A 294 14.90 28.40 21.44
CA GLU A 294 15.50 27.99 20.15
C GLU A 294 15.82 26.47 20.14
N GLU A 295 16.26 25.95 21.29
CA GLU A 295 16.51 24.52 21.50
C GLU A 295 15.23 23.66 21.36
N GLU A 296 14.11 24.10 21.94
CA GLU A 296 12.81 23.40 21.81
C GLU A 296 12.30 23.38 20.37
N ILE A 297 12.55 24.45 19.60
CA ILE A 297 12.17 24.54 18.19
C ILE A 297 13.03 23.59 17.36
N GLU A 298 14.34 23.55 17.61
CA GLU A 298 15.25 22.62 16.93
C GLU A 298 14.91 21.15 17.25
N GLU A 299 14.62 20.82 18.51
CA GLU A 299 14.17 19.48 18.91
C GLU A 299 12.85 19.11 18.24
N ALA A 300 11.90 20.05 18.17
CA ALA A 300 10.63 19.85 17.47
C ALA A 300 10.84 19.60 15.97
N ALA A 301 11.70 20.37 15.31
CA ALA A 301 12.04 20.17 13.90
C ALA A 301 12.63 18.78 13.67
N GLN A 302 13.59 18.37 14.51
CA GLN A 302 14.22 17.05 14.42
C GLN A 302 13.20 15.91 14.64
N PHE A 303 12.35 16.04 15.66
CA PHE A 303 11.31 15.05 15.95
C PHE A 303 10.31 14.93 14.79
N LEU A 304 9.90 16.05 14.19
CA LEU A 304 8.97 16.05 13.06
C LEU A 304 9.59 15.47 11.79
N GLN A 305 10.89 15.70 11.58
CA GLN A 305 11.64 15.20 10.43
C GLN A 305 11.84 13.67 10.43
N LEU A 306 11.73 13.01 11.60
CA LEU A 306 11.70 11.55 11.67
C LEU A 306 10.51 11.03 10.84
N LYS A 307 10.82 10.30 9.77
CA LYS A 307 9.78 9.74 8.87
C LYS A 307 9.18 8.45 9.42
N ALA A 308 9.98 7.66 10.15
CA ALA A 308 9.56 6.40 10.72
C ALA A 308 8.70 6.65 11.97
N SER A 309 7.43 6.24 11.90
CA SER A 309 6.51 6.25 13.05
C SER A 309 6.98 5.34 14.18
N HIS A 310 7.72 4.29 13.84
CA HIS A 310 8.36 3.39 14.80
C HIS A 310 9.32 4.15 15.71
N ASP A 311 10.24 4.94 15.15
CA ASP A 311 11.26 5.66 15.92
C ASP A 311 10.65 6.71 16.85
N LYS A 312 9.60 7.40 16.38
CA LYS A 312 8.82 8.34 17.21
C LYS A 312 8.17 7.64 18.40
N LEU A 313 7.57 6.47 18.16
CA LEU A 313 6.96 5.67 19.22
C LEU A 313 8.02 5.22 20.23
N GLN A 314 9.17 4.76 19.76
CA GLN A 314 10.25 4.30 20.63
C GLN A 314 10.77 5.42 21.53
N LEU A 315 11.06 6.61 20.98
CA LEU A 315 11.46 7.79 21.77
C LEU A 315 10.44 8.14 22.87
N LEU A 316 9.16 8.04 22.53
CA LEU A 316 8.08 8.33 23.47
C LEU A 316 7.98 7.26 24.57
N LEU A 317 8.09 5.99 24.21
CA LEU A 317 8.10 4.89 25.18
C LEU A 317 9.30 4.98 26.13
N ASP A 318 10.47 5.32 25.60
CA ASP A 318 11.67 5.52 26.40
C ASP A 318 11.50 6.70 27.37
N TYR A 319 10.92 7.81 26.89
CA TYR A 319 10.59 8.95 27.74
C TYR A 319 9.61 8.60 28.87
N LEU A 320 8.54 7.86 28.57
CA LEU A 320 7.56 7.39 29.56
C LEU A 320 8.20 6.50 30.62
N ARG A 321 9.10 5.60 30.20
CA ARG A 321 9.80 4.69 31.11
C ARG A 321 10.80 5.43 31.98
N GLN A 322 11.60 6.33 31.42
CA GLN A 322 12.66 7.02 32.17
C GLN A 322 12.11 8.11 33.10
N THR A 323 11.03 8.80 32.70
CA THR A 323 10.51 9.95 33.44
C THR A 323 9.45 9.54 34.46
N TYR A 324 8.58 8.59 34.09
CA TYR A 324 7.40 8.22 34.88
C TYR A 324 7.44 6.79 35.39
N ALA A 325 8.52 6.04 35.13
CA ALA A 325 8.56 4.59 35.37
C ALA A 325 7.26 3.93 34.86
N TYR A 326 6.76 4.36 33.69
CA TYR A 326 5.49 3.89 33.13
C TYR A 326 5.75 2.96 31.97
N CYS A 327 5.13 1.77 32.00
CA CYS A 327 5.17 0.84 30.89
C CYS A 327 3.86 0.87 30.10
N PHE A 328 3.94 1.31 28.84
CA PHE A 328 2.79 1.34 27.92
C PHE A 328 2.20 -0.06 27.65
N TRP A 329 3.03 -1.10 27.61
CA TRP A 329 2.59 -2.47 27.33
C TRP A 329 1.91 -3.13 28.53
N CYS A 330 2.42 -2.91 29.75
CA CYS A 330 1.79 -3.37 30.98
C CYS A 330 0.56 -2.53 31.35
N GLY A 331 0.54 -1.25 30.94
CA GLY A 331 -0.51 -0.30 31.30
C GLY A 331 -0.42 0.21 32.75
N THR A 332 0.75 0.09 33.39
CA THR A 332 0.96 0.41 34.81
C THR A 332 2.10 1.39 35.01
N GLU A 333 1.95 2.24 36.02
CA GLU A 333 2.99 3.13 36.57
C GLU A 333 3.64 2.40 37.75
N TYR A 334 4.98 2.35 37.76
CA TYR A 334 5.78 1.76 38.83
C TYR A 334 6.27 2.85 39.78
N ASP A 335 6.63 2.46 41.00
CA ASP A 335 7.08 3.43 42.02
C ASP A 335 8.46 4.01 41.67
N ASP A 336 9.37 3.17 41.17
CA ASP A 336 10.75 3.52 40.85
C ASP A 336 11.27 2.75 39.62
N GLN A 337 12.36 3.23 39.03
CA GLN A 337 13.04 2.58 37.90
C GLN A 337 13.51 1.15 38.25
N GLU A 338 13.90 0.91 39.50
CA GLU A 338 14.31 -0.41 39.97
C GLU A 338 13.14 -1.39 40.04
N ASP A 339 11.98 -0.94 40.54
CA ASP A 339 10.75 -1.73 40.59
C ASP A 339 10.27 -2.09 39.18
N MET A 340 10.32 -1.13 38.26
CA MET A 340 10.03 -1.39 36.85
C MET A 340 10.98 -2.44 36.26
N SER A 341 12.28 -2.42 36.59
CA SER A 341 13.23 -3.39 36.05
C SER A 341 13.00 -4.83 36.54
N GLN A 342 12.40 -4.99 37.72
CA GLN A 342 12.11 -6.30 38.31
C GLN A 342 10.75 -6.83 37.87
N ASN A 343 9.77 -5.93 37.71
CA ASN A 343 8.38 -6.31 37.47
C ASN A 343 7.96 -6.24 35.99
N CYS A 344 8.65 -5.43 35.17
CA CYS A 344 8.35 -5.31 33.74
C CYS A 344 9.13 -6.35 32.91
N PRO A 345 8.47 -7.15 32.05
CA PRO A 345 9.13 -8.15 31.19
C PRO A 345 10.20 -7.60 30.24
N GLY A 346 10.09 -6.34 29.81
CA GLY A 346 11.07 -5.72 28.91
C GLY A 346 10.67 -4.35 28.37
N PRO A 347 11.52 -3.69 27.57
CA PRO A 347 11.21 -2.44 26.85
C PRO A 347 10.21 -2.64 25.70
N ASP A 348 10.39 -3.73 24.97
CA ASP A 348 9.73 -3.98 23.70
C ASP A 348 8.36 -4.64 23.86
N GLU A 349 7.55 -4.50 22.81
CA GLU A 349 6.27 -5.20 22.71
C GLU A 349 6.44 -6.71 22.86
N ASP A 350 7.42 -7.29 22.14
CA ASP A 350 7.62 -8.74 22.03
C ASP A 350 7.89 -9.40 23.40
N ALA A 351 8.31 -8.64 24.41
CA ALA A 351 8.52 -9.14 25.77
C ALA A 351 7.21 -9.37 26.54
N HIS A 352 6.09 -8.86 26.06
CA HIS A 352 4.79 -8.85 26.74
C HIS A 352 3.70 -9.66 26.03
N ASP A 353 4.03 -10.31 24.91
CA ASP A 353 3.12 -11.13 24.09
C ASP A 353 2.94 -12.57 24.62
#